data_AF-A0A3G8YFI5-F1
#
_entry.id   AF-A0A3G8YFI5-F1
#
_cell.length_a   1.000
_cell.length_b   1.000
_cell.length_c   1.000
_cell.angle_alpha   90.00
_cell.angle_beta   90.00
_cell.angle_gamma   90.00
#
_symmetry.space_group_name_H-M   'P 1'
#
loop_
_entity.id
_entity.type
_entity.pdbx_description
1 polymer ?
#
loop_
_entity_poly.entity_id
_entity_poly.type
_entity_poly.pdbx_seq_one_letter_code
_entity_poly.pdbx_strand_id
1 'polypeptide(L)'
;MAQAAAHDAALAWTPQLQALISYGLQSTALSAFPRFGKKELTFSSTDEEAAAFFRTLIGSYAAERQKKLILRESATTADPAVDIILSAFAAGFTDQNRLKLASRFHRQSMAAENLLGALLERYLAQELEAHDWIWCAGNSLRAVDFIRSDLSTALQIKNRSNSENSSSAAIRTGTTIQKWYRVNAASGATKWADFPASLPQPLSEAGFHQFIRDYAAASPNAKLSI
;
A
#
# COMPACT_ATOMS: atom_id res chain seq x y z
N MET A 1 -21.42 31.29 9.61
CA MET A 1 -21.76 30.86 8.24
C MET A 1 -20.57 30.77 7.28
N ALA A 2 -19.35 31.18 7.66
CA ALA A 2 -18.16 31.10 6.78
C ALA A 2 -17.27 29.85 6.98
N GLN A 3 -17.65 28.92 7.87
CA GLN A 3 -16.76 27.83 8.31
C GLN A 3 -17.14 26.43 7.76
N ALA A 4 -18.22 26.36 6.98
CA ALA A 4 -18.64 25.14 6.27
C ALA A 4 -18.13 25.08 4.81
N ALA A 5 -17.61 26.19 4.28
CA ALA A 5 -17.22 26.30 2.86
C ALA A 5 -15.77 25.85 2.57
N ALA A 6 -15.00 25.42 3.58
CA ALA A 6 -13.61 25.00 3.42
C ALA A 6 -13.41 23.47 3.50
N HIS A 7 -14.48 22.69 3.63
CA HIS A 7 -14.46 21.22 3.67
C HIS A 7 -14.99 20.58 2.39
N ASP A 8 -15.13 21.39 1.33
CA ASP A 8 -15.71 21.02 0.05
C ASP A 8 -14.74 21.41 -1.07
N ALA A 9 -13.46 21.05 -0.89
CA ALA A 9 -12.63 20.77 -2.04
C ALA A 9 -13.29 19.54 -2.69
N ALA A 10 -14.28 19.80 -3.55
CA ALA A 10 -15.00 18.81 -4.31
C ALA A 10 -13.96 17.81 -4.81
N LEU A 11 -14.05 16.61 -4.24
CA LEU A 11 -13.34 15.43 -4.68
C LEU A 11 -13.77 15.23 -6.13
N ALA A 12 -13.07 15.91 -7.03
CA ALA A 12 -13.48 16.05 -8.41
C ALA A 12 -13.65 14.63 -8.96
N TRP A 13 -14.84 14.35 -9.50
CA TRP A 13 -15.09 13.08 -10.15
C TRP A 13 -14.14 12.95 -11.34
N THR A 14 -13.08 12.16 -11.18
CA THR A 14 -12.08 11.97 -12.23
C THR A 14 -12.34 10.68 -13.02
N PRO A 15 -11.87 10.57 -14.27
CA PRO A 15 -11.93 9.31 -15.01
C PRO A 15 -11.30 8.13 -14.26
N GLN A 16 -10.22 8.37 -13.50
CA GLN A 16 -9.56 7.35 -12.68
C GLN A 16 -10.48 6.86 -11.55
N LEU A 17 -11.14 7.78 -10.85
CA LEU A 17 -12.07 7.43 -9.78
C LEU A 17 -13.29 6.68 -10.33
N GLN A 18 -13.82 7.12 -11.47
CA GLN A 18 -14.90 6.42 -12.15
C GLN A 18 -14.52 4.99 -12.50
N ALA A 19 -13.38 4.79 -13.15
CA ALA A 19 -12.91 3.46 -13.52
C ALA A 19 -12.64 2.55 -12.30
N LEU A 20 -12.10 3.11 -11.20
CA LEU A 20 -11.94 2.39 -9.94
C LEU A 20 -13.28 1.90 -9.39
N ILE A 21 -14.29 2.77 -9.36
CA ILE A 21 -15.64 2.42 -8.89
C ILE A 21 -16.27 1.40 -9.85
N SER A 22 -16.15 1.60 -11.16
CA SER A 22 -16.66 0.67 -12.17
C SER A 22 -16.05 -0.72 -12.02
N TYR A 23 -14.74 -0.82 -11.77
CA TYR A 23 -14.10 -2.12 -11.50
C TYR A 23 -14.70 -2.80 -10.28
N GLY A 24 -14.85 -2.08 -9.16
CA GLY A 24 -15.43 -2.65 -7.94
C GLY A 24 -16.87 -3.14 -8.13
N LEU A 25 -17.66 -2.41 -8.92
CA LEU A 25 -19.05 -2.76 -9.26
C LEU A 25 -19.17 -4.01 -10.16
N GLN A 26 -18.13 -4.35 -10.93
CA GLN A 26 -18.11 -5.58 -11.75
C GLN A 26 -17.86 -6.84 -10.93
N SER A 27 -17.35 -6.71 -9.69
CA SER A 27 -17.04 -7.86 -8.84
C SER A 27 -18.31 -8.54 -8.33
N THR A 28 -18.29 -9.87 -8.32
CA THR A 28 -19.38 -10.66 -7.72
C THR A 28 -19.49 -10.30 -6.23
N ALA A 29 -20.72 -9.99 -5.82
CA ALA A 29 -21.06 -9.52 -4.47
C ALA A 29 -20.37 -8.23 -4.01
N LEU A 30 -19.83 -7.40 -4.93
CA LEU A 30 -19.12 -6.14 -4.58
C LEU A 30 -17.89 -6.37 -3.68
N SER A 31 -17.39 -7.60 -3.64
CA SER A 31 -16.35 -8.08 -2.72
C SER A 31 -14.97 -7.48 -2.97
N ALA A 32 -14.77 -6.85 -4.14
CA ALA A 32 -13.56 -6.09 -4.42
C ALA A 32 -13.48 -4.80 -3.60
N PHE A 33 -14.60 -4.25 -3.13
CA PHE A 33 -14.57 -3.05 -2.28
C PHE A 33 -14.11 -3.38 -0.85
N PRO A 34 -13.44 -2.43 -0.15
CA PRO A 34 -13.04 -2.61 1.23
C PRO A 34 -14.23 -2.71 2.18
N ARG A 35 -13.96 -3.24 3.38
CA ARG A 35 -14.90 -3.18 4.50
C ARG A 35 -14.59 -1.96 5.34
N PHE A 36 -15.61 -1.18 5.69
CA PHE A 36 -15.49 -0.09 6.64
C PHE A 36 -16.08 -0.54 7.99
N GLY A 37 -15.20 -0.97 8.90
CA GLY A 37 -15.61 -1.61 10.16
C GLY A 37 -16.23 -2.98 9.90
N LYS A 38 -17.42 -3.23 10.48
CA LYS A 38 -18.18 -4.48 10.25
C LYS A 38 -19.08 -4.42 9.01
N LYS A 39 -19.11 -3.29 8.30
CA LYS A 39 -20.00 -3.07 7.16
C LYS A 39 -19.28 -3.39 5.85
N GLU A 40 -19.95 -4.18 5.02
CA GLU A 40 -19.58 -4.53 3.66
C GLU A 40 -20.67 -3.98 2.73
N LEU A 41 -20.28 -3.41 1.59
CA LEU A 41 -21.24 -2.99 0.58
C LEU A 41 -21.80 -4.24 -0.11
N THR A 42 -23.11 -4.33 -0.23
CA THR A 42 -23.79 -5.47 -0.88
C THR A 42 -24.89 -4.96 -1.80
N PHE A 43 -25.40 -5.81 -2.69
CA PHE A 43 -26.54 -5.46 -3.55
C PHE A 43 -27.85 -5.27 -2.77
N SER A 44 -27.91 -5.66 -1.49
CA SER A 44 -29.04 -5.39 -0.59
C SER A 44 -28.89 -4.11 0.23
N SER A 45 -27.75 -3.41 0.12
CA SER A 45 -27.54 -2.14 0.82
C SER A 45 -28.52 -1.08 0.33
N THR A 46 -29.01 -0.22 1.22
CA THR A 46 -29.89 0.89 0.81
C THR A 46 -29.10 1.97 0.07
N ASP A 47 -29.79 2.87 -0.63
CA ASP A 47 -29.17 3.99 -1.32
C ASP A 47 -28.39 4.90 -0.34
N GLU A 48 -28.90 5.12 0.87
CA GLU A 48 -28.20 5.88 1.90
C GLU A 48 -26.92 5.19 2.37
N GLU A 49 -26.96 3.86 2.54
CA GLU A 49 -25.78 3.06 2.92
C GLU A 49 -24.72 3.06 1.82
N ALA A 50 -25.13 2.89 0.57
CA ALA A 50 -24.24 2.95 -0.59
C ALA A 50 -23.63 4.36 -0.73
N ALA A 51 -24.43 5.42 -0.59
CA ALA A 51 -23.93 6.80 -0.64
C ALA A 51 -22.94 7.09 0.51
N ALA A 52 -23.21 6.62 1.72
CA ALA A 52 -22.27 6.75 2.84
C ALA A 52 -20.97 5.97 2.60
N PHE A 53 -21.07 4.77 2.04
CA PHE A 53 -19.92 3.96 1.64
C PHE A 53 -19.03 4.68 0.63
N PHE A 54 -19.61 5.13 -0.49
CA PHE A 54 -18.85 5.78 -1.54
C PHE A 54 -18.25 7.12 -1.10
N ARG A 55 -18.94 7.91 -0.27
CA ARG A 55 -18.34 9.11 0.35
C ARG A 55 -17.09 8.78 1.13
N THR A 56 -17.13 7.72 1.93
CA THR A 56 -15.98 7.27 2.73
C THR A 56 -14.84 6.76 1.85
N LEU A 57 -15.16 5.96 0.84
CA LEU A 57 -14.21 5.43 -0.13
C LEU A 57 -13.48 6.57 -0.88
N ILE A 58 -14.25 7.49 -1.47
CA ILE A 58 -13.73 8.60 -2.27
C ILE A 58 -12.83 9.51 -1.40
N GLY A 59 -13.28 9.82 -0.17
CA GLY A 59 -12.47 10.59 0.78
C GLY A 59 -11.16 9.90 1.15
N SER A 60 -11.21 8.59 1.44
CA SER A 60 -10.02 7.80 1.78
C SER A 60 -9.04 7.71 0.60
N TYR A 61 -9.56 7.45 -0.60
CA TYR A 61 -8.78 7.38 -1.83
C TYR A 61 -7.97 8.67 -2.08
N ALA A 62 -8.62 9.84 -2.05
CA ALA A 62 -7.89 11.08 -2.30
C ALA A 62 -6.94 11.47 -1.17
N ALA A 63 -7.33 11.21 0.09
CA ALA A 63 -6.45 11.43 1.23
C ALA A 63 -5.15 10.63 1.07
N GLU A 64 -5.24 9.35 0.68
CA GLU A 64 -4.06 8.49 0.50
C GLU A 64 -3.19 8.91 -0.69
N ARG A 65 -3.79 9.40 -1.79
CA ARG A 65 -3.02 9.98 -2.91
C ARG A 65 -2.21 11.21 -2.49
N GLN A 66 -2.80 12.08 -1.67
CA GLN A 66 -2.16 13.32 -1.21
C GLN A 66 -1.26 13.12 0.02
N LYS A 67 -1.35 11.96 0.68
CA LYS A 67 -0.66 11.67 1.93
C LYS A 67 0.84 11.81 1.78
N LYS A 68 1.48 12.56 2.67
CA LYS A 68 2.95 12.58 2.73
C LYS A 68 3.44 11.28 3.40
N LEU A 69 4.21 10.49 2.66
CA LEU A 69 4.91 9.34 3.20
C LEU A 69 6.07 9.81 4.09
N ILE A 70 6.10 9.31 5.33
CA ILE A 70 7.05 9.70 6.37
C ILE A 70 7.50 8.44 7.09
N LEU A 71 8.79 8.35 7.42
CA LEU A 71 9.29 7.28 8.27
C LEU A 71 8.81 7.53 9.70
N ARG A 72 7.89 6.69 10.17
CA ARG A 72 7.34 6.77 11.53
C ARG A 72 7.55 5.45 12.24
N GLU A 73 8.23 5.48 13.38
CA GLU A 73 8.31 4.32 14.25
C GLU A 73 6.90 3.95 14.75
N SER A 74 6.67 2.65 14.93
CA SER A 74 5.46 2.19 15.60
C SER A 74 5.40 2.78 17.02
N ALA A 75 4.21 3.20 17.45
CA ALA A 75 3.97 3.59 18.84
C ALA A 75 3.68 2.37 19.75
N THR A 76 3.67 1.15 19.20
CA THR A 76 3.37 -0.07 19.96
C THR A 76 4.43 -0.33 21.03
N THR A 77 4.04 -0.81 22.21
CA THR A 77 5.00 -1.29 23.22
C THR A 77 5.61 -2.62 22.75
N ALA A 78 6.91 -2.81 22.95
CA ALA A 78 7.57 -4.08 22.65
C ALA A 78 7.12 -5.17 23.64
N ASP A 79 6.99 -6.41 23.17
CA ASP A 79 6.70 -7.55 24.03
C ASP A 79 7.99 -8.03 24.72
N PRO A 80 8.08 -8.01 26.06
CA PRO A 80 9.26 -8.48 26.79
C PRO A 80 9.63 -9.94 26.48
N ALA A 81 8.67 -10.77 26.05
CA ALA A 81 8.95 -12.16 25.67
C ALA A 81 9.94 -12.27 24.50
N VAL A 82 9.96 -11.29 23.59
CA VAL A 82 10.92 -11.26 22.46
C VAL A 82 12.35 -11.11 22.98
N ASP A 83 12.57 -10.25 23.97
CA ASP A 83 13.89 -10.05 24.58
C ASP A 83 14.33 -11.30 25.36
N ILE A 84 13.40 -11.95 26.06
CA ILE A 84 13.65 -13.23 26.76
C ILE A 84 14.08 -14.31 25.76
N ILE A 85 13.37 -14.44 24.63
CA ILE A 85 13.70 -15.39 23.57
C ILE A 85 15.08 -15.07 22.97
N LEU A 86 15.37 -13.81 22.64
CA LEU A 86 16.67 -13.42 22.11
C LEU A 86 17.80 -13.76 23.09
N SER A 87 17.61 -13.49 24.37
CA SER A 87 18.60 -13.79 25.41
C SER A 87 18.84 -15.29 25.59
N ALA A 88 17.77 -16.09 25.51
CA ALA A 88 17.83 -17.53 25.75
C ALA A 88 18.35 -18.32 24.54
N PHE A 89 18.05 -17.88 23.30
CA PHE A 89 18.32 -18.65 22.09
C PHE A 89 19.41 -18.07 21.19
N ALA A 90 19.79 -16.80 21.33
CA ALA A 90 20.82 -16.18 20.50
C ALA A 90 22.09 -15.83 21.30
N ALA A 91 23.22 -16.39 20.90
CA ALA A 91 24.51 -16.05 21.49
C ALA A 91 24.80 -14.55 21.33
N GLY A 92 25.24 -13.91 22.42
CA GLY A 92 25.67 -12.50 22.41
C GLY A 92 24.60 -11.48 22.85
N PHE A 93 23.38 -11.90 23.17
CA PHE A 93 22.30 -11.07 23.73
C PHE A 93 22.16 -11.23 25.25
N THR A 94 23.28 -11.21 25.97
CA THR A 94 23.30 -11.42 27.44
C THR A 94 23.21 -10.13 28.25
N ASP A 95 23.31 -8.97 27.58
CA ASP A 95 23.31 -7.65 28.22
C ASP A 95 22.06 -6.85 27.84
N GLN A 96 21.51 -6.12 28.83
CA GLN A 96 20.28 -5.35 28.66
C GLN A 96 20.42 -4.18 27.67
N ASN A 97 21.60 -3.57 27.53
CA ASN A 97 21.79 -2.49 26.56
C ASN A 97 21.75 -3.01 25.12
N ARG A 98 22.31 -4.20 24.89
CA ARG A 98 22.22 -4.88 23.58
C ARG A 98 20.78 -5.21 23.21
N LEU A 99 19.99 -5.73 24.15
CA LEU A 99 18.57 -6.03 23.93
C LEU A 99 17.77 -4.77 23.59
N LYS A 100 17.95 -3.69 24.37
CA LYS A 100 17.32 -2.39 24.08
C LYS A 100 17.68 -1.86 22.69
N LEU A 101 18.95 -1.97 22.30
CA LEU A 101 19.41 -1.51 20.99
C LEU A 101 18.83 -2.36 19.84
N ALA A 102 18.80 -3.68 20.02
CA ALA A 102 18.22 -4.61 19.05
C ALA A 102 16.71 -4.34 18.86
N SER A 103 15.98 -4.16 19.96
CA SER A 103 14.56 -3.81 19.94
C SER A 103 14.32 -2.48 19.21
N ARG A 104 15.13 -1.44 19.49
CA ARG A 104 15.06 -0.15 18.78
C ARG A 104 15.28 -0.33 17.28
N PHE A 105 16.37 -0.97 16.86
CA PHE A 105 16.70 -1.14 15.43
C PHE A 105 15.70 -2.04 14.70
N HIS A 106 15.17 -3.07 15.36
CA HIS A 106 14.10 -3.88 14.80
C HIS A 106 12.87 -3.02 14.47
N ARG A 107 12.41 -2.17 15.39
CA ARG A 107 11.25 -1.28 15.16
C ARG A 107 11.50 -0.27 14.04
N GLN A 108 12.70 0.29 13.96
CA GLN A 108 13.10 1.18 12.88
C GLN A 108 13.11 0.47 11.53
N SER A 109 13.57 -0.79 11.51
CA SER A 109 13.57 -1.62 10.30
C SER A 109 12.16 -1.94 9.84
N MET A 110 11.26 -2.33 10.76
CA MET A 110 9.84 -2.54 10.47
C MET A 110 9.16 -1.28 9.90
N ALA A 111 9.47 -0.11 10.46
CA ALA A 111 8.97 1.16 9.95
C ALA A 111 9.47 1.44 8.52
N ALA A 112 10.74 1.18 8.26
CA ALA A 112 11.33 1.33 6.93
C ALA A 112 10.74 0.34 5.91
N GLU A 113 10.47 -0.91 6.30
CA GLU A 113 9.84 -1.91 5.45
C GLU A 113 8.41 -1.54 5.05
N ASN A 114 7.62 -1.00 5.99
CA ASN A 114 6.28 -0.49 5.69
C ASN A 114 6.33 0.70 4.73
N LEU A 115 7.24 1.64 4.97
CA LEU A 115 7.45 2.79 4.10
C LEU A 115 7.92 2.36 2.70
N LEU A 116 8.78 1.35 2.61
CA LEU A 116 9.29 0.79 1.36
C LEU A 116 8.16 0.28 0.47
N GLY A 117 7.16 -0.41 1.03
CA GLY A 117 5.97 -0.84 0.29
C GLY A 117 5.19 0.35 -0.29
N ALA A 118 4.91 1.35 0.55
CA ALA A 118 4.19 2.55 0.11
C ALA A 118 4.95 3.38 -0.94
N LEU A 119 6.28 3.47 -0.81
CA LEU A 119 7.13 4.15 -1.80
C LEU A 119 7.16 3.38 -3.13
N LEU A 120 7.15 2.04 -3.10
CA LEU A 120 7.09 1.21 -4.31
C LEU A 120 5.80 1.45 -5.09
N GLU A 121 4.65 1.45 -4.42
CA GLU A 121 3.37 1.79 -5.06
C GLU A 121 3.39 3.21 -5.64
N ARG A 122 3.92 4.19 -4.90
CA ARG A 122 3.96 5.57 -5.38
C ARG A 122 4.90 5.77 -6.58
N TYR A 123 6.05 5.10 -6.59
CA TYR A 123 6.94 5.06 -7.75
C TYR A 123 6.23 4.48 -8.96
N LEU A 124 5.59 3.32 -8.81
CA LEU A 124 4.82 2.70 -9.89
C LEU A 124 3.67 3.60 -10.36
N ALA A 125 2.97 4.29 -9.46
CA ALA A 125 1.91 5.23 -9.86
C ALA A 125 2.45 6.37 -10.74
N GLN A 126 3.61 6.93 -10.39
CA GLN A 126 4.25 7.97 -11.19
C GLN A 126 4.57 7.48 -12.62
N GLU A 127 5.06 6.26 -12.75
CA GLU A 127 5.45 5.71 -14.04
C GLU A 127 4.26 5.16 -14.83
N LEU A 128 3.26 4.56 -14.18
CA LEU A 128 2.19 3.81 -14.85
C LEU A 128 0.96 4.66 -15.21
N GLU A 129 0.65 5.72 -14.45
CA GLU A 129 -0.59 6.48 -14.66
C GLU A 129 -0.62 7.24 -16.00
N ALA A 130 0.54 7.50 -16.60
CA ALA A 130 0.66 8.03 -17.95
C ALA A 130 0.38 6.98 -19.06
N HIS A 131 0.22 5.70 -18.70
CA HIS A 131 0.14 4.56 -19.62
C HIS A 131 -1.07 3.66 -19.35
N ASP A 132 -2.22 4.28 -19.14
CA ASP A 132 -3.53 3.60 -18.99
C ASP A 132 -3.66 2.71 -17.75
N TRP A 133 -2.83 2.94 -16.73
CA TRP A 133 -3.02 2.34 -15.42
C TRP A 133 -3.60 3.34 -14.44
N ILE A 134 -4.33 2.82 -13.46
CA ILE A 134 -4.95 3.59 -12.40
C ILE A 134 -4.44 3.02 -11.09
N TRP A 135 -3.83 3.86 -10.27
CA TRP A 135 -3.42 3.48 -8.92
C TRP A 135 -4.63 3.44 -7.99
N CYS A 136 -4.92 2.28 -7.42
CA CYS A 136 -5.99 2.04 -6.46
C CYS A 136 -5.55 2.44 -5.05
N ALA A 137 -5.15 3.70 -4.90
CA ALA A 137 -4.55 4.23 -3.68
C ALA A 137 -5.38 3.91 -2.43
N GLY A 138 -4.69 3.47 -1.38
CA GLY A 138 -5.30 3.35 -0.06
C GLY A 138 -6.41 2.31 0.03
N ASN A 139 -6.10 1.02 -0.14
CA ASN A 139 -7.04 -0.11 -0.01
C ASN A 139 -8.45 0.16 -0.61
N SER A 140 -8.52 0.95 -1.68
CA SER A 140 -9.78 1.35 -2.31
C SER A 140 -10.41 0.18 -3.05
N LEU A 141 -9.58 -0.78 -3.44
CA LEU A 141 -9.95 -2.12 -3.85
C LEU A 141 -9.11 -3.12 -3.05
N ARG A 142 -9.75 -4.18 -2.56
CA ARG A 142 -9.11 -5.22 -1.76
C ARG A 142 -8.17 -6.03 -2.63
N ALA A 143 -6.94 -6.20 -2.16
CA ALA A 143 -5.90 -6.98 -2.83
C ALA A 143 -5.57 -6.53 -4.26
N VAL A 144 -5.92 -5.30 -4.64
CA VAL A 144 -5.63 -4.70 -5.95
C VAL A 144 -4.98 -3.34 -5.71
N ASP A 145 -3.79 -3.16 -6.26
CA ASP A 145 -3.04 -1.90 -6.14
C ASP A 145 -3.12 -1.09 -7.44
N PHE A 146 -3.27 -1.75 -8.60
CA PHE A 146 -3.45 -1.10 -9.90
C PHE A 146 -4.50 -1.80 -10.75
N ILE A 147 -5.23 -1.03 -11.55
CA ILE A 147 -6.08 -1.55 -12.63
C ILE A 147 -5.76 -0.86 -13.94
N ARG A 148 -6.03 -1.52 -15.06
CA ARG A 148 -6.05 -0.87 -16.39
C ARG A 148 -7.30 -0.02 -16.56
N SER A 149 -7.21 1.07 -17.32
CA SER A 149 -8.34 1.95 -17.62
C SER A 149 -9.48 1.24 -18.37
N ASP A 150 -9.16 0.22 -19.16
CA ASP A 150 -10.12 -0.67 -19.84
C ASP A 150 -10.70 -1.77 -18.92
N LEU A 151 -10.31 -1.79 -17.64
CA LEU A 151 -10.74 -2.75 -16.62
C LEU A 151 -10.34 -4.21 -16.90
N SER A 152 -9.53 -4.46 -17.93
CA SER A 152 -9.17 -5.82 -18.37
C SER A 152 -8.19 -6.53 -17.44
N THR A 153 -7.36 -5.76 -16.73
CA THR A 153 -6.30 -6.27 -15.86
C THR A 153 -6.30 -5.55 -14.52
N ALA A 154 -6.13 -6.33 -13.46
CA ALA A 154 -5.84 -5.85 -12.12
C ALA A 154 -4.54 -6.46 -11.61
N LEU A 155 -3.78 -5.68 -10.86
CA LEU A 155 -2.45 -6.03 -10.39
C LEU A 155 -2.30 -5.75 -8.90
N GLN A 156 -1.76 -6.75 -8.20
CA GLN A 156 -1.27 -6.64 -6.85
C GLN A 156 0.26 -6.55 -6.85
N ILE A 157 0.78 -5.55 -6.16
CA ILE A 157 2.20 -5.29 -5.97
C ILE A 157 2.63 -5.78 -4.60
N LYS A 158 3.77 -6.47 -4.57
CA LYS A 158 4.43 -6.88 -3.34
C LYS A 158 5.90 -6.50 -3.37
N ASN A 159 6.46 -6.11 -2.24
CA ASN A 159 7.90 -5.81 -2.19
C ASN A 159 8.74 -7.10 -2.27
N ARG A 160 8.28 -8.19 -1.64
CA ARG A 160 8.96 -9.50 -1.66
C ARG A 160 8.02 -10.64 -2.03
N SER A 161 8.56 -11.70 -2.62
CA SER A 161 7.80 -12.89 -3.03
C SER A 161 7.04 -13.58 -1.89
N ASN A 162 7.53 -13.48 -0.64
CA ASN A 162 6.92 -14.06 0.55
C ASN A 162 6.15 -13.05 1.42
N SER A 163 5.90 -11.84 0.91
CA SER A 163 5.18 -10.79 1.66
C SER A 163 3.66 -10.82 1.48
N GLU A 164 3.13 -11.74 0.66
CA GLU A 164 1.68 -11.96 0.56
C GLU A 164 1.20 -12.66 1.83
N ASN A 165 0.31 -12.00 2.59
CA ASN A 165 -0.35 -12.62 3.72
C ASN A 165 -1.52 -13.51 3.26
N SER A 166 -1.96 -14.41 4.15
CA SER A 166 -3.02 -15.38 3.85
C SER A 166 -4.35 -14.72 3.47
N SER A 167 -4.67 -13.55 4.04
CA SER A 167 -5.89 -12.81 3.71
C SER A 167 -5.87 -12.24 2.28
N SER A 168 -4.74 -11.72 1.82
CA SER A 168 -4.58 -11.26 0.43
C SER A 168 -4.63 -12.43 -0.55
N ALA A 169 -3.96 -13.54 -0.22
CA ALA A 169 -3.96 -14.74 -1.05
C ALA A 169 -5.36 -15.35 -1.20
N ALA A 170 -6.15 -15.36 -0.13
CA ALA A 170 -7.52 -15.87 -0.15
C ALA A 170 -8.43 -15.06 -1.08
N ILE A 171 -8.27 -13.73 -1.12
CA ILE A 171 -9.05 -12.86 -2.01
C ILE A 171 -8.63 -13.08 -3.47
N ARG A 172 -7.33 -13.24 -3.73
CA ARG A 172 -6.81 -13.45 -5.08
C ARG A 172 -7.18 -14.83 -5.64
N THR A 173 -7.26 -15.84 -4.80
CA THR A 173 -7.60 -17.21 -5.20
C THR A 173 -8.99 -17.25 -5.85
N GLY A 174 -9.05 -17.64 -7.12
CA GLY A 174 -10.30 -17.62 -7.90
C GLY A 174 -10.60 -16.30 -8.63
N THR A 175 -9.67 -15.33 -8.61
CA THR A 175 -9.77 -14.07 -9.38
C THR A 175 -8.72 -14.00 -10.49
N THR A 176 -8.87 -13.05 -11.41
CA THR A 176 -7.90 -12.73 -12.46
C THR A 176 -6.84 -11.72 -12.04
N ILE A 177 -6.81 -11.33 -10.75
CA ILE A 177 -5.85 -10.36 -10.22
C ILE A 177 -4.44 -10.93 -10.34
N GLN A 178 -3.62 -10.29 -11.15
CA GLN A 178 -2.21 -10.65 -11.32
C GLN A 178 -1.43 -10.23 -10.09
N LYS A 179 -0.38 -10.98 -9.75
CA LYS A 179 0.54 -10.64 -8.66
C LYS A 179 1.94 -10.45 -9.22
N TRP A 180 2.52 -9.28 -8.97
CA TRP A 180 3.92 -9.01 -9.21
C TRP A 180 4.63 -8.71 -7.89
N TYR A 181 5.89 -9.09 -7.79
CA TYR A 181 6.72 -8.77 -6.63
C TYR A 181 8.09 -8.25 -7.05
N ARG A 182 8.67 -7.31 -6.30
CA ARG A 182 9.95 -6.67 -6.66
C ARG A 182 11.16 -7.57 -6.45
N VAL A 183 11.26 -8.25 -5.30
CA VAL A 183 12.43 -9.08 -4.93
C VAL A 183 12.01 -10.52 -4.63
N ASN A 184 12.73 -11.48 -5.22
CA ASN A 184 12.60 -12.88 -4.82
C ASN A 184 13.29 -13.10 -3.47
N ALA A 185 12.55 -13.58 -2.48
CA ALA A 185 13.06 -13.73 -1.11
C ALA A 185 14.17 -14.78 -0.97
N ALA A 186 14.21 -15.79 -1.84
CA ALA A 186 15.20 -16.87 -1.79
C ALA A 186 16.50 -16.51 -2.54
N SER A 187 16.39 -15.93 -3.74
CA SER A 187 17.56 -15.60 -4.56
C SER A 187 18.05 -14.16 -4.41
N GLY A 188 17.26 -13.27 -3.82
CA GLY A 188 17.53 -11.83 -3.79
C GLY A 188 17.38 -11.12 -5.14
N ALA A 189 17.07 -11.85 -6.22
CA ALA A 189 16.95 -11.30 -7.56
C ALA A 189 15.76 -10.34 -7.68
N THR A 190 15.96 -9.23 -8.37
CA THR A 190 14.90 -8.26 -8.69
C THR A 190 14.09 -8.71 -9.89
N LYS A 191 12.83 -8.28 -9.98
CA LYS A 191 11.84 -8.76 -10.95
C LYS A 191 11.27 -7.69 -11.86
N TRP A 192 11.98 -6.58 -12.01
CA TRP A 192 11.58 -5.47 -12.88
C TRP A 192 11.38 -5.86 -14.35
N ALA A 193 12.21 -6.76 -14.88
CA ALA A 193 12.06 -7.28 -16.24
C ALA A 193 10.78 -8.10 -16.44
N ASP A 194 10.22 -8.65 -15.37
CA ASP A 194 8.99 -9.46 -15.38
C ASP A 194 7.75 -8.60 -15.08
N PHE A 195 7.86 -7.26 -15.07
CA PHE A 195 6.72 -6.38 -14.80
C PHE A 195 5.67 -6.46 -15.93
N PRO A 196 4.37 -6.62 -15.61
CA PRO A 196 3.35 -6.96 -16.62
C PRO A 196 2.88 -5.78 -17.50
N ALA A 197 3.52 -4.61 -17.41
CA ALA A 197 3.22 -3.45 -18.24
C ALA A 197 4.32 -3.19 -19.25
N SER A 198 3.94 -2.94 -20.51
CA SER A 198 4.84 -2.43 -21.53
C SER A 198 4.95 -0.92 -21.38
N LEU A 199 6.15 -0.44 -21.07
CA LEU A 199 6.44 0.98 -20.86
C LEU A 199 7.54 1.43 -21.84
N PRO A 200 7.50 2.68 -22.33
CA PRO A 200 8.55 3.19 -23.21
C PRO A 200 9.94 3.17 -22.58
N GLN A 201 10.00 3.37 -21.27
CA GLN A 201 11.22 3.24 -20.47
C GLN A 201 11.05 2.06 -19.50
N PRO A 202 12.02 1.14 -19.43
CA PRO A 202 11.93 0.00 -18.52
C PRO A 202 12.04 0.46 -17.07
N LEU A 203 11.14 -0.05 -16.23
CA LEU A 203 11.29 0.09 -14.78
C LEU A 203 12.57 -0.61 -14.33
N SER A 204 13.23 -0.06 -13.30
CA SER A 204 14.46 -0.64 -12.79
C SER A 204 14.63 -0.38 -11.30
N GLU A 205 15.45 -1.22 -10.67
CA GLU A 205 15.83 -1.06 -9.27
C GLU A 205 16.59 0.25 -9.04
N ALA A 206 17.43 0.66 -10.00
CA ALA A 206 18.16 1.92 -9.95
C ALA A 206 17.20 3.12 -9.99
N GLY A 207 16.20 3.09 -10.88
CA GLY A 207 15.15 4.11 -10.95
C GLY A 207 14.35 4.21 -9.66
N PHE A 208 13.94 3.07 -9.09
CA PHE A 208 13.24 3.05 -7.81
C PHE A 208 14.09 3.60 -6.65
N HIS A 209 15.36 3.20 -6.56
CA HIS A 209 16.27 3.76 -5.56
C HIS A 209 16.48 5.26 -5.70
N GLN A 210 16.54 5.75 -6.94
CA GLN A 210 16.65 7.17 -7.22
C GLN A 210 15.38 7.91 -6.76
N PHE A 211 14.20 7.39 -7.10
CA PHE A 211 12.92 7.92 -6.62
C PHE A 211 12.87 8.02 -5.09
N ILE A 212 13.31 6.99 -4.35
CA ILE A 212 13.34 7.04 -2.87
C ILE A 212 14.23 8.20 -2.37
N ARG A 213 15.43 8.37 -2.94
CA ARG A 213 16.36 9.44 -2.56
C ARG A 213 15.77 10.82 -2.84
N ASP A 214 15.19 11.00 -4.02
CA ASP A 214 14.60 12.27 -4.43
C ASP A 214 13.38 12.61 -3.57
N TYR A 215 12.52 11.62 -3.30
CA TYR A 215 11.37 11.78 -2.41
C TYR A 215 11.80 12.19 -0.99
N ALA A 216 12.85 11.56 -0.45
CA ALA A 216 13.40 11.89 0.86
C ALA A 216 14.05 13.28 0.90
N ALA A 217 14.73 13.70 -0.18
CA ALA A 217 15.33 15.02 -0.31
C ALA A 217 14.26 16.13 -0.37
N ALA A 218 13.17 15.90 -1.10
CA ALA A 218 12.03 16.81 -1.18
C ALA A 218 11.19 16.85 0.13
N SER A 219 11.41 15.90 1.04
CA SER A 219 10.66 15.75 2.29
C SER A 219 11.57 15.77 3.53
N PRO A 220 12.28 16.87 3.83
CA PRO A 220 13.25 16.89 4.94
C PRO A 220 12.64 16.57 6.32
N ASN A 221 11.37 16.96 6.55
CA ASN A 221 10.61 16.64 7.76
C ASN A 221 10.09 15.18 7.83
N ALA A 222 10.45 14.33 6.87
CA ALA A 222 10.07 12.92 6.83
C ALA A 222 11.11 11.98 7.45
N LYS A 223 12.20 12.52 8.00
CA LYS A 223 13.30 11.77 8.63
C LYS A 223 13.01 11.57 10.12
N LEU A 224 13.37 10.41 10.66
CA LEU A 224 13.39 10.19 12.11
C LEU A 224 14.49 11.05 12.72
N SER A 225 14.15 11.79 13.77
CA SER A 225 15.15 12.37 14.68
C SER A 225 15.77 11.22 15.47
N ILE A 226 17.09 11.04 15.37
CA ILE A 226 17.84 9.95 16.01
C ILE A 226 18.16 10.29 17.47
#